data_AF-A0A2X3JRF9-F1
#
_entry.id   AF-A0A2X3JRF9-F1
#
_cell.length_a   1.000
_cell.length_b   1.000
_cell.length_c   1.000
_cell.angle_alpha   90.00
_cell.angle_beta   90.00
_cell.angle_gamma   90.00
#
_symmetry.space_group_name_H-M   'P 1'
#
loop_
_entity.id
_entity.type
_entity.pdbx_description
1 polymer ?
#
loop_
_entity_poly.entity_id
_entity_poly.type
_entity_poly.pdbx_seq_one_letter_code
_entity_poly.pdbx_strand_id
1 'polypeptide(L)'
;MGEDDFIGRFSTLYVWDVYAFSLLFPMEAVFESFVTTWMRYRYYDKWRVDAQVSSKNLISYNGKALFKLRPDICLRPRKSTTGSVITCDVKWKIVNGRKDSLEQSQADLYQMLAYGLNYQEGEGDMILIYPYHNGFNQPSPHPYEFSHQKENRLRLWVVPFFIGESLQTSELRFPSGAEFI
;
A
#
# COMPACT_ATOMS: atom_id res chain seq x y z
N MET A 1 74.34 -4.02 -34.69
CA MET A 1 74.87 -5.39 -34.57
C MET A 1 74.58 -5.82 -33.14
N GLY A 2 73.63 -6.67 -32.81
CA GLY A 2 72.55 -7.43 -33.48
C GLY A 2 71.64 -7.93 -32.33
N GLU A 3 70.32 -7.91 -32.52
CA GLU A 3 69.43 -9.10 -32.47
C GLU A 3 69.63 -9.96 -31.21
N ASP A 4 68.75 -9.80 -30.22
CA ASP A 4 67.51 -10.57 -30.02
C ASP A 4 67.76 -11.83 -29.19
N ASP A 5 67.16 -11.90 -28.00
CA ASP A 5 66.40 -13.10 -27.67
C ASP A 5 65.30 -12.85 -26.63
N PHE A 6 64.15 -13.44 -26.93
CA PHE A 6 62.83 -13.25 -26.37
C PHE A 6 62.57 -14.25 -25.22
N ILE A 7 61.65 -13.89 -24.30
CA ILE A 7 60.67 -14.75 -23.57
C ILE A 7 60.53 -14.35 -22.08
N GLY A 8 59.43 -13.63 -21.80
CA GLY A 8 58.38 -14.11 -20.90
C GLY A 8 58.48 -13.80 -19.40
N ARG A 9 57.68 -12.82 -18.93
CA ARG A 9 56.56 -13.11 -18.02
C ARG A 9 55.63 -11.92 -17.82
N PHE A 10 54.35 -12.21 -17.99
CA PHE A 10 53.17 -11.39 -17.75
C PHE A 10 53.04 -10.98 -16.28
N SER A 11 52.61 -9.75 -16.04
CA SER A 11 51.45 -9.47 -15.16
C SER A 11 51.13 -7.98 -15.11
N THR A 12 50.25 -7.57 -16.02
CA THR A 12 49.41 -6.39 -15.85
C THR A 12 48.55 -6.58 -14.61
N LEU A 13 48.68 -5.72 -13.59
CA LEU A 13 47.69 -5.60 -12.53
C LEU A 13 46.87 -4.33 -12.78
N TYR A 14 45.87 -4.46 -13.66
CA TYR A 14 44.73 -3.55 -13.63
C TYR A 14 44.01 -3.78 -12.30
N VAL A 15 44.24 -2.90 -11.33
CA VAL A 15 43.37 -2.78 -10.17
C VAL A 15 42.08 -2.15 -10.67
N TRP A 16 41.10 -2.99 -10.99
CA TRP A 16 39.74 -2.51 -11.17
C TRP A 16 39.24 -2.13 -9.79
N ASP A 17 39.15 -0.82 -9.53
CA ASP A 17 38.34 -0.30 -8.43
C ASP A 17 36.88 -0.63 -8.76
N VAL A 18 36.43 -1.80 -8.30
CA VAL A 18 35.03 -2.20 -8.44
C VAL A 18 34.25 -1.37 -7.42
N TYR A 19 33.85 -0.17 -7.82
CA TYR A 19 32.90 0.63 -7.06
C TYR A 19 31.61 -0.18 -6.92
N ALA A 20 31.41 -0.78 -5.74
CA ALA A 20 30.15 -1.42 -5.41
C ALA A 20 29.10 -0.33 -5.20
N PHE A 21 28.20 -0.13 -6.18
CA PHE A 21 27.08 0.78 -6.03
C PHE A 21 26.02 0.14 -5.13
N SER A 22 25.74 0.77 -3.98
CA SER A 22 24.64 0.37 -3.12
C SER A 22 23.31 0.91 -3.67
N LEU A 23 22.34 0.02 -3.87
CA LEU A 23 20.97 0.40 -4.23
C LEU A 23 20.09 0.37 -2.98
N LEU A 24 19.71 1.54 -2.49
CA LEU A 24 18.77 1.67 -1.39
C LEU A 24 17.36 1.87 -1.95
N PHE A 25 16.44 1.00 -1.55
CA PHE A 25 15.05 1.10 -1.97
C PHE A 25 14.19 1.73 -0.87
N PRO A 26 13.28 2.66 -1.21
CA PRO A 26 12.23 3.11 -0.30
C PRO A 26 11.21 1.99 -0.13
N MET A 27 11.35 1.18 0.92
CA MET A 27 10.56 -0.04 1.13
C MET A 27 9.06 0.22 1.22
N GLU A 28 8.66 1.38 1.74
CA GLU A 28 7.28 1.87 1.75
C GLU A 28 6.68 1.88 0.34
N ALA A 29 7.37 2.55 -0.60
CA ALA A 29 6.91 2.69 -1.98
C ALA A 29 6.99 1.37 -2.75
N VAL A 30 8.00 0.53 -2.45
CA VAL A 30 8.09 -0.82 -3.02
C VAL A 30 6.89 -1.66 -2.60
N PHE A 31 6.52 -1.62 -1.32
CA PHE A 31 5.38 -2.36 -0.79
C PHE A 31 4.05 -1.84 -1.34
N GLU A 32 3.83 -0.51 -1.37
CA GLU A 32 2.66 0.13 -1.98
C GLU A 32 2.47 -0.30 -3.44
N SER A 33 3.56 -0.23 -4.22
CA SER A 33 3.54 -0.61 -5.64
C SER A 33 3.25 -2.10 -5.84
N PHE A 34 3.79 -2.97 -4.96
CA PHE A 34 3.52 -4.40 -5.00
C PHE A 34 2.04 -4.69 -4.71
N VAL A 35 1.50 -4.15 -3.62
CA VAL A 35 0.09 -4.35 -3.23
C VAL A 35 -0.85 -3.81 -4.33
N THR A 36 -0.55 -2.64 -4.89
CA THR A 36 -1.32 -2.06 -6.01
C THR A 36 -1.33 -2.99 -7.24
N THR A 37 -0.17 -3.53 -7.60
CA THR A 37 -0.03 -4.45 -8.74
C THR A 37 -0.78 -5.75 -8.47
N TRP A 38 -0.68 -6.28 -7.26
CA TRP A 38 -1.42 -7.45 -6.83
C TRP A 38 -2.94 -7.23 -6.88
N MET A 39 -3.43 -6.09 -6.39
CA MET A 39 -4.86 -5.75 -6.45
C MET A 39 -5.36 -5.64 -7.89
N ARG A 40 -4.58 -5.01 -8.77
CA ARG A 40 -4.89 -4.97 -10.20
C ARG A 40 -4.99 -6.37 -10.79
N TYR A 41 -4.07 -7.26 -10.44
CA TYR A 41 -4.10 -8.64 -10.90
C TYR A 41 -5.29 -9.43 -10.35
N ARG A 42 -5.60 -9.28 -9.05
CA ARG A 42 -6.61 -10.08 -8.36
C ARG A 42 -8.05 -9.62 -8.63
N TYR A 43 -8.26 -8.33 -8.80
CA TYR A 43 -9.60 -7.71 -8.84
C TYR A 43 -9.93 -7.03 -10.17
N TYR A 44 -9.20 -7.35 -11.25
CA TYR A 44 -9.33 -6.67 -12.54
C TYR A 44 -10.74 -6.72 -13.15
N ASP A 45 -11.48 -7.79 -12.85
CA ASP A 45 -12.79 -8.14 -13.40
C ASP A 45 -13.91 -7.28 -12.80
N LYS A 46 -13.89 -7.06 -11.49
CA LYS A 46 -14.90 -6.27 -10.76
C LYS A 46 -14.51 -4.81 -10.57
N TRP A 47 -13.21 -4.54 -10.40
CA TRP A 47 -12.72 -3.24 -9.95
C TRP A 47 -11.76 -2.60 -10.96
N ARG A 48 -11.82 -1.27 -11.01
CA ARG A 48 -10.75 -0.43 -11.54
C ARG A 48 -9.91 0.04 -10.35
N VAL A 49 -8.63 -0.33 -10.37
CA VAL A 49 -7.67 -0.01 -9.30
C VAL A 49 -6.84 1.20 -9.69
N ASP A 50 -7.21 2.36 -9.16
CA ASP A 50 -6.48 3.62 -9.38
C ASP A 50 -5.49 3.84 -8.23
N ALA A 51 -4.21 4.06 -8.57
CA ALA A 51 -3.15 4.29 -7.60
C ALA A 51 -2.92 5.79 -7.39
N GLN A 52 -2.48 6.16 -6.18
CA GLN A 52 -2.05 7.50 -5.80
C GLN A 52 -3.05 8.61 -6.20
N VAL A 53 -4.33 8.38 -5.89
CA VAL A 53 -5.40 9.29 -6.32
C VAL A 53 -5.29 10.60 -5.55
N SER A 54 -5.19 11.73 -6.25
CA SER A 54 -5.03 13.05 -5.61
C SER A 54 -6.07 14.09 -6.06
N SER A 55 -7.33 13.67 -6.27
CA SER A 55 -8.37 14.54 -6.83
C SER A 55 -9.11 15.40 -5.80
N LYS A 56 -8.95 15.11 -4.50
CA LYS A 56 -9.57 15.85 -3.40
C LYS A 56 -8.52 16.60 -2.57
N ASN A 57 -8.95 17.69 -1.93
CA ASN A 57 -8.10 18.52 -1.07
C ASN A 57 -8.75 18.64 0.30
N LEU A 58 -7.93 18.65 1.34
CA LEU A 58 -8.40 18.72 2.72
C LEU A 58 -8.89 20.13 3.07
N ILE A 59 -8.24 21.17 2.53
CA ILE A 59 -8.51 22.56 2.88
C ILE A 59 -8.67 23.39 1.60
N SER A 60 -9.57 24.36 1.62
CA SER A 60 -9.60 25.46 0.66
C SER A 60 -9.42 26.76 1.41
N TYR A 61 -8.46 27.58 0.99
CA TYR A 61 -8.21 28.90 1.56
C TYR A 61 -8.24 29.95 0.44
N ASN A 62 -9.21 30.87 0.53
CA ASN A 62 -9.42 31.92 -0.48
C ASN A 62 -9.51 31.36 -1.92
N GLY A 63 -10.30 30.29 -2.11
CA GLY A 63 -10.47 29.61 -3.39
C GLY A 63 -9.27 28.77 -3.85
N LYS A 64 -8.16 28.76 -3.10
CA LYS A 64 -7.00 27.91 -3.38
C LYS A 64 -7.10 26.61 -2.59
N ALA A 65 -7.07 25.51 -3.31
CA ALA A 65 -6.97 24.17 -2.75
C ALA A 65 -5.60 23.95 -2.09
N LEU A 66 -5.61 23.53 -0.83
CA LEU A 66 -4.44 23.24 0.00
C LEU A 66 -4.53 21.80 0.56
N PHE A 67 -3.37 21.17 0.72
CA PHE A 67 -3.22 19.81 1.26
C PHE A 67 -4.03 18.75 0.50
N LYS A 68 -3.42 18.19 -0.55
CA LYS A 68 -4.05 17.11 -1.33
C LYS A 68 -4.23 15.86 -0.49
N LEU A 69 -5.43 15.29 -0.52
CA LEU A 69 -5.68 13.96 0.02
C LEU A 69 -5.24 12.92 -1.01
N ARG A 70 -4.31 12.05 -0.60
CA ARG A 70 -3.66 11.06 -1.45
C ARG A 70 -3.75 9.66 -0.84
N PRO A 71 -4.91 9.00 -0.90
CA PRO A 71 -4.93 7.57 -0.67
C PRO A 71 -4.05 6.84 -1.68
N ASP A 72 -3.38 5.79 -1.22
CA ASP A 72 -2.49 4.97 -2.04
C ASP A 72 -3.28 4.26 -3.15
N ILE A 73 -4.49 3.78 -2.83
CA ILE A 73 -5.32 3.02 -3.77
C ILE A 73 -6.79 3.42 -3.62
N CYS A 74 -7.49 3.59 -4.74
CA CYS A 74 -8.96 3.61 -4.78
C CYS A 74 -9.46 2.50 -5.70
N LEU A 75 -10.33 1.64 -5.16
CA LEU A 75 -11.09 0.67 -5.93
C LEU A 75 -12.39 1.32 -6.39
N ARG A 76 -12.57 1.46 -7.70
CA ARG A 76 -13.80 1.95 -8.30
C ARG A 76 -14.54 0.79 -8.97
N PRO A 77 -15.83 0.59 -8.68
CA PRO A 77 -16.58 -0.49 -9.28
C PRO A 77 -16.66 -0.28 -10.79
N ARG A 78 -16.51 -1.36 -11.57
CA ARG A 78 -16.78 -1.32 -13.00
C ARG A 78 -18.29 -1.27 -13.24
N LYS A 79 -18.71 -0.86 -14.45
CA LYS A 79 -20.15 -0.73 -14.81
C LYS A 79 -20.98 -2.00 -14.57
N SER A 80 -20.34 -3.17 -14.59
CA SER A 80 -20.95 -4.49 -14.35
C SER A 80 -21.08 -4.85 -12.86
N THR A 81 -20.56 -4.03 -11.96
CA THR A 81 -20.47 -4.31 -10.52
C THR A 81 -21.24 -3.24 -9.76
N THR A 82 -22.21 -3.66 -8.97
CA THR A 82 -22.87 -2.78 -8.00
C THR A 82 -21.95 -2.63 -6.79
N GLY A 83 -21.61 -1.40 -6.42
CA GLY A 83 -20.76 -1.12 -5.27
C GLY A 83 -20.45 0.37 -5.14
N SER A 84 -19.88 0.76 -4.01
CA SER A 84 -19.35 2.10 -3.77
C SER A 84 -17.84 2.12 -3.98
N VAL A 85 -17.26 3.32 -4.10
CA VAL A 85 -15.80 3.46 -4.10
C VAL A 85 -15.24 2.97 -2.76
N ILE A 86 -14.17 2.18 -2.79
CA ILE A 86 -13.45 1.75 -1.60
C ILE A 86 -12.07 2.39 -1.62
N THR A 87 -11.74 3.12 -0.56
CA THR A 87 -10.42 3.72 -0.40
C THR A 87 -9.53 2.78 0.41
N CYS A 88 -8.31 2.58 -0.07
CA CYS A 88 -7.29 1.81 0.62
C CYS A 88 -6.02 2.62 0.85
N ASP A 89 -5.39 2.37 1.98
CA ASP A 89 -4.10 2.95 2.37
C ASP A 89 -3.18 1.81 2.82
N VAL A 90 -1.94 1.83 2.34
CA VAL A 90 -0.95 0.77 2.53
C VAL A 90 0.15 1.30 3.42
N LYS A 91 0.35 0.65 4.57
CA LYS A 91 1.36 1.06 5.54
C LYS A 91 2.46 0.03 5.64
N TRP A 92 3.71 0.48 5.55
CA TRP A 92 4.89 -0.32 5.83
C TRP A 92 5.34 -0.13 7.27
N LYS A 93 4.64 -0.77 8.21
CA LYS A 93 5.04 -0.78 9.63
C LYS A 93 4.56 -2.05 10.33
N ILE A 94 5.26 -2.42 11.40
CA ILE A 94 4.89 -3.55 12.24
C ILE A 94 3.81 -3.08 13.21
N VAL A 95 2.62 -3.65 13.04
CA VAL A 95 1.46 -3.45 13.92
C VAL A 95 1.26 -4.69 14.79
N ASN A 96 0.94 -4.54 16.06
CA ASN A 96 0.58 -5.70 16.89
C ASN A 96 -0.94 -5.98 16.74
N GLY A 97 -1.36 -7.24 16.65
CA GLY A 97 -2.78 -7.61 16.54
C GLY A 97 -3.65 -7.31 17.78
N ARG A 98 -3.15 -6.53 18.74
CA ARG A 98 -3.86 -6.10 19.95
C ARG A 98 -4.29 -4.63 19.82
N LYS A 99 -5.26 -4.23 20.66
CA LYS A 99 -5.80 -2.87 20.77
C LYS A 99 -4.72 -1.77 20.75
N ASP A 100 -3.57 -2.04 21.35
CA ASP A 100 -2.40 -1.16 21.43
C ASP A 100 -1.89 -0.68 20.06
N SER A 101 -2.05 -1.46 19.00
CA SER A 101 -1.57 -1.05 17.68
C SER A 101 -2.45 -0.02 16.98
N LEU A 102 -3.73 0.05 17.35
CA LEU A 102 -4.61 1.11 16.84
C LEU A 102 -4.33 2.44 17.54
N GLU A 103 -3.97 2.38 18.83
CA GLU A 103 -3.51 3.54 19.60
C GLU A 103 -2.22 4.12 19.00
N GLN A 104 -1.29 3.26 18.56
CA GLN A 104 -0.08 3.66 17.84
C GLN A 104 -0.34 4.15 16.41
N SER A 105 -1.57 4.01 15.91
CA SER A 105 -1.96 4.33 14.53
C SER A 105 -3.06 5.40 14.46
N GLN A 106 -3.23 6.22 15.50
CA GLN A 106 -4.24 7.29 15.52
C GLN A 106 -4.12 8.24 14.31
N ALA A 107 -2.89 8.59 13.92
CA ALA A 107 -2.65 9.42 12.73
C ALA A 107 -3.25 8.78 11.46
N ASP A 108 -3.12 7.47 11.31
CA ASP A 108 -3.68 6.75 10.17
C ASP A 108 -5.21 6.70 10.25
N LEU A 109 -5.79 6.54 11.45
CA LEU A 109 -7.25 6.59 11.61
C LEU A 109 -7.82 7.94 11.19
N TYR A 110 -7.18 9.05 11.57
CA TYR A 110 -7.59 10.39 11.13
C TYR A 110 -7.41 10.57 9.62
N GLN A 111 -6.32 10.06 9.05
CA GLN A 111 -6.09 10.07 7.60
C GLN A 111 -7.20 9.28 6.87
N MET A 112 -7.56 8.09 7.36
CA MET A 112 -8.64 7.27 6.82
C MET A 112 -9.99 7.96 6.94
N LEU A 113 -10.30 8.59 8.08
CA LEU A 113 -11.53 9.38 8.23
C LEU A 113 -11.61 10.51 7.19
N ALA A 114 -10.52 11.26 7.00
CA ALA A 114 -10.46 12.32 6.00
C ALA A 114 -10.70 11.77 4.58
N TYR A 115 -10.16 10.59 4.27
CA TYR A 115 -10.40 9.93 2.99
C TYR A 115 -11.85 9.52 2.80
N GLY A 116 -12.45 8.82 3.76
CA GLY A 116 -13.84 8.38 3.66
C GLY A 116 -14.82 9.54 3.50
N LEU A 117 -14.62 10.63 4.24
CA LEU A 117 -15.44 11.84 4.10
C LEU A 117 -15.36 12.47 2.71
N ASN A 118 -14.19 12.45 2.07
CA ASN A 118 -13.94 13.20 0.82
C ASN A 118 -14.12 12.36 -0.45
N TYR A 119 -13.87 11.05 -0.38
CA TYR A 119 -13.94 10.13 -1.52
C TYR A 119 -15.16 9.20 -1.48
N GLN A 120 -15.78 9.02 -0.31
CA GLN A 120 -16.92 8.11 -0.12
C GLN A 120 -18.12 8.78 0.56
N GLU A 121 -18.14 10.10 0.62
CA GLU A 121 -19.26 10.88 1.17
C GLU A 121 -19.61 10.52 2.62
N GLY A 122 -18.65 9.97 3.38
CA GLY A 122 -18.85 9.56 4.77
C GLY A 122 -19.56 8.21 4.94
N GLU A 123 -19.68 7.38 3.90
CA GLU A 123 -20.33 6.07 3.98
C GLU A 123 -19.53 4.96 3.28
N GLY A 124 -19.66 3.73 3.77
CA GLY A 124 -19.15 2.53 3.12
C GLY A 124 -17.88 2.00 3.76
N ASP A 125 -17.13 1.22 3.00
CA ASP A 125 -15.96 0.48 3.50
C ASP A 125 -14.65 1.10 3.04
N MET A 126 -13.68 1.06 3.93
CA MET A 126 -12.29 1.43 3.70
C MET A 126 -11.36 0.33 4.19
N ILE A 127 -10.16 0.26 3.62
CA ILE A 127 -9.21 -0.81 3.91
C ILE A 127 -7.86 -0.21 4.29
N LEU A 128 -7.35 -0.55 5.47
CA LEU A 128 -6.00 -0.22 5.92
C LEU A 128 -5.16 -1.49 5.92
N ILE A 129 -4.08 -1.47 5.14
CA ILE A 129 -3.31 -2.66 4.80
C ILE A 129 -1.95 -2.59 5.45
N TYR A 130 -1.59 -3.65 6.17
CA TYR A 130 -0.28 -3.81 6.79
C TYR A 130 0.43 -5.06 6.27
N PRO A 131 1.78 -5.08 6.27
CA PRO A 131 2.51 -6.31 6.00
C PRO A 131 2.15 -7.36 7.05
N TYR A 132 1.89 -8.57 6.57
CA TYR A 132 1.75 -9.75 7.40
C TYR A 132 3.00 -9.98 8.24
N HIS A 133 2.83 -10.34 9.51
CA HIS A 133 3.88 -10.93 10.33
C HIS A 133 3.29 -11.76 11.47
N ASN A 134 4.13 -12.44 12.26
CA ASN A 134 3.66 -13.37 13.30
C ASN A 134 2.76 -12.71 14.36
N GLY A 135 2.95 -11.42 14.64
CA GLY A 135 2.10 -10.65 15.58
C GLY A 135 0.87 -10.02 14.94
N PHE A 136 0.75 -10.00 13.61
CA PHE A 136 -0.42 -9.52 12.86
C PHE A 136 -0.60 -10.38 11.60
N ASN A 137 -1.18 -11.56 11.82
CA ASN A 137 -1.35 -12.60 10.81
C ASN A 137 -2.82 -12.87 10.45
N GLN A 138 -3.74 -12.25 11.19
CA GLN A 138 -5.17 -12.34 11.02
C GLN A 138 -5.77 -10.93 11.00
N PRO A 139 -6.80 -10.69 10.18
CA PRO A 139 -7.52 -9.42 10.19
C PRO A 139 -8.33 -9.25 11.48
N SER A 140 -8.78 -8.02 11.73
CA SER A 140 -9.80 -7.79 12.75
C SER A 140 -11.09 -8.57 12.41
N PRO A 141 -11.71 -9.28 13.37
CA PRO A 141 -12.95 -10.01 13.10
C PRO A 141 -14.12 -9.12 12.66
N HIS A 142 -14.12 -7.86 13.10
CA HIS A 142 -15.14 -6.86 12.79
C HIS A 142 -14.47 -5.56 12.31
N PRO A 143 -15.12 -4.78 11.45
CA PRO A 143 -14.61 -3.47 11.06
C PRO A 143 -14.69 -2.49 12.23
N TYR A 144 -13.81 -1.50 12.23
CA TYR A 144 -13.95 -0.33 13.10
C TYR A 144 -14.96 0.64 12.48
N GLU A 145 -15.90 1.15 13.28
CA GLU A 145 -16.89 2.12 12.81
C GLU A 145 -16.49 3.53 13.26
N PHE A 146 -16.43 4.47 12.32
CA PHE A 146 -16.15 5.87 12.64
C PHE A 146 -17.39 6.58 13.16
N SER A 147 -17.32 7.13 14.37
CA SER A 147 -18.42 7.86 15.03
C SER A 147 -18.66 9.29 14.51
N HIS A 148 -18.41 9.54 13.22
CA HIS A 148 -18.38 10.90 12.63
C HIS A 148 -19.77 11.47 12.29
N GLN A 149 -20.72 10.61 11.93
CA GLN A 149 -22.11 10.95 11.64
C GLN A 149 -23.02 9.83 12.15
N LYS A 150 -24.19 10.17 12.69
CA LYS A 150 -25.08 9.20 13.35
C LYS A 150 -25.82 8.28 12.37
N GLU A 151 -26.02 8.71 11.13
CA GLU A 151 -26.84 7.99 10.13
C GLU A 151 -26.01 7.21 9.12
N ASN A 152 -24.81 7.69 8.78
CA ASN A 152 -23.96 7.07 7.76
C ASN A 152 -22.85 6.24 8.41
N ARG A 153 -22.76 4.96 8.02
CA ARG A 153 -21.74 4.04 8.53
C ARG A 153 -20.52 4.08 7.64
N LEU A 154 -19.44 4.66 8.15
CA LEU A 154 -18.11 4.55 7.57
C LEU A 154 -17.30 3.51 8.36
N ARG A 155 -16.88 2.46 7.68
CA ARG A 155 -16.26 1.26 8.27
C ARG A 155 -14.83 1.11 7.79
N LEU A 156 -13.92 0.76 8.70
CA LEU A 156 -12.52 0.53 8.42
C LEU A 156 -12.15 -0.93 8.70
N TRP A 157 -11.71 -1.62 7.66
CA TRP A 157 -11.14 -2.95 7.73
C TRP A 157 -9.63 -2.85 7.85
N VAL A 158 -9.07 -3.41 8.92
CA VAL A 158 -7.62 -3.49 9.11
C VAL A 158 -7.19 -4.92 8.82
N VAL A 159 -6.37 -5.09 7.78
CA VAL A 159 -6.10 -6.40 7.19
C VAL A 159 -4.61 -6.61 6.93
N PRO A 160 -4.08 -7.82 7.19
CA PRO A 160 -2.72 -8.17 6.83
C PRO A 160 -2.63 -8.59 5.36
N PHE A 161 -1.52 -8.21 4.73
CA PHE A 161 -1.16 -8.62 3.39
C PHE A 161 0.06 -9.54 3.43
N PHE A 162 -0.13 -10.78 2.99
CA PHE A 162 0.91 -11.80 2.92
C PHE A 162 1.57 -11.78 1.54
N ILE A 163 2.89 -11.57 1.52
CA ILE A 163 3.71 -11.67 0.32
C ILE A 163 4.18 -13.12 0.19
N GLY A 164 3.68 -13.81 -0.83
CA GLY A 164 4.19 -15.11 -1.24
C GLY A 164 5.32 -14.99 -2.28
N GLU A 165 5.75 -16.12 -2.83
CA GLU A 165 6.78 -16.16 -3.89
C GLU A 165 6.30 -15.55 -5.23
N SER A 166 5.00 -15.30 -5.39
CA SER A 166 4.38 -14.80 -6.62
C SER A 166 3.12 -13.97 -6.33
N LEU A 167 2.55 -13.32 -7.36
CA LEU A 167 1.25 -12.64 -7.24
C LEU A 167 0.10 -13.62 -6.95
N GLN A 168 0.19 -14.86 -7.41
CA GLN A 168 -0.82 -15.90 -7.20
C GLN A 168 -0.82 -16.39 -5.76
N THR A 169 0.36 -16.53 -5.17
CA THR A 169 0.55 -17.03 -3.80
C THR A 169 0.52 -15.92 -2.74
N SER A 170 0.50 -14.65 -3.17
CA SER A 170 0.25 -13.51 -2.28
C SER A 170 -1.25 -13.33 -2.04
N GLU A 171 -1.60 -12.82 -0.86
CA GLU A 171 -2.99 -12.67 -0.44
C GLU A 171 -3.22 -11.48 0.50
N LEU A 172 -4.36 -10.82 0.32
CA LEU A 172 -4.92 -9.88 1.29
C LEU A 172 -5.95 -10.65 2.14
N ARG A 173 -5.71 -10.76 3.44
CA ARG A 173 -6.54 -11.59 4.33
C ARG A 173 -7.71 -10.81 4.88
N PHE A 174 -8.91 -11.20 4.50
CA PHE A 174 -10.16 -10.68 5.06
C PHE A 174 -10.76 -11.67 6.07
N PRO A 175 -11.55 -11.18 7.04
CA PRO A 175 -12.30 -12.06 7.91
C PRO A 175 -13.35 -12.82 7.10
N SER A 176 -13.66 -14.04 7.50
CA SER A 176 -14.65 -14.89 6.85
C SER A 176 -16.01 -14.17 6.73
N GLY A 177 -16.58 -14.10 5.53
CA GLY A 177 -17.88 -13.45 5.27
C GLY A 177 -17.80 -11.96 4.87
N ALA A 178 -16.60 -11.40 4.71
CA ALA A 178 -16.40 -10.08 4.12
C ALA A 178 -16.68 -10.10 2.59
N GLU A 179 -17.91 -9.80 2.17
CA GLU A 179 -18.34 -9.85 0.75
C GLU A 179 -18.19 -8.53 -0.03
N PHE A 180 -17.36 -7.59 0.41
CA PHE A 180 -17.31 -6.25 -0.17
C PHE A 180 -16.27 -6.04 -1.29
N ILE A 181 -15.57 -7.09 -1.76
CA ILE A 181 -14.55 -7.02 -2.83
C ILE A 181 -14.68 -8.14 -3.88
#